data_AF-A0A2N6QU34-F1
#
_entry.id   AF-A0A2N6QU34-F1
#
_cell.length_a   1.000
_cell.length_b   1.000
_cell.length_c   1.000
_cell.angle_alpha   90.00
_cell.angle_beta   90.00
_cell.angle_gamma   90.00
#
_symmetry.space_group_name_H-M   'P 1'
#
loop_
_entity.id
_entity.type
_entity.pdbx_description
1 polymer ?
#
loop_
_entity_poly.entity_id
_entity_poly.type
_entity_poly.pdbx_seq_one_letter_code
_entity_poly.pdbx_strand_id
1 'polypeptide(L)'
;MKFQKISILFLILLTGFTFLLAQKQKGKATYYSKRATGARTASGERLHHDSMTCAHRTYPFGTLLKVTNPSNKQEVIVKVTDRGPFTRGRIIDLSWGAAKELGILADGVAMVTVERVDSADIIKVPYRSKERKELPELDFGVSTGAGSFIDAWAEQQKQNAHQTKEQLTKFKKENALENKKKALKPKEKQKKKR
;
A
#
# COMPACT_ATOMS: atom_id res chain seq x y z
N MET A 1 22.59 51.79 38.85
CA MET A 1 21.69 50.62 39.06
C MET A 1 20.51 50.50 38.07
N LYS A 2 20.36 51.35 37.04
CA LYS A 2 19.22 51.27 36.09
C LYS A 2 19.48 50.38 34.85
N PHE A 3 20.75 50.20 34.45
CA PHE A 3 21.14 49.39 33.28
C PHE A 3 21.04 47.87 33.49
N GLN A 4 21.21 47.37 34.72
CA GLN A 4 21.05 45.94 35.01
C GLN A 4 19.61 45.44 34.80
N LYS A 5 18.60 46.29 35.03
CA LYS A 5 17.19 45.92 34.88
C LYS A 5 16.75 45.81 33.42
N ILE A 6 17.32 46.62 32.52
CA ILE A 6 17.01 46.61 31.07
C ILE A 6 17.64 45.38 30.40
N SER A 7 18.84 44.97 30.83
CA SER A 7 19.52 43.78 30.31
C SER A 7 18.78 42.47 30.67
N ILE A 8 18.21 42.40 31.89
CA ILE A 8 17.40 41.25 32.33
C ILE A 8 16.09 41.15 31.53
N LEU A 9 15.48 42.28 31.16
CA LEU A 9 14.25 42.31 30.36
C LEU A 9 14.48 41.81 28.93
N PHE A 10 15.64 42.13 28.32
CA PHE A 10 16.05 41.59 27.02
C PHE A 10 16.35 40.09 27.05
N LEU A 11 16.94 39.59 28.15
CA LEU A 11 17.23 38.16 28.32
C LEU A 11 15.95 37.30 28.44
N ILE A 12 14.90 37.84 29.09
CA ILE A 12 13.57 37.20 29.19
C ILE A 12 12.83 37.25 27.83
N LEU A 13 13.02 38.31 27.04
CA LEU A 13 12.47 38.42 25.69
C LEU A 13 13.14 37.43 24.71
N LEU A 14 14.44 37.13 24.90
CA LEU A 14 15.22 36.22 24.05
C LEU A 14 15.00 34.73 24.39
N THR A 15 14.51 34.42 25.60
CA THR A 15 14.28 33.04 26.07
C THR A 15 12.82 32.60 26.03
N GLY A 16 11.88 33.51 25.75
CA GLY A 16 10.43 33.24 25.78
C GLY A 16 9.82 32.55 24.55
N PHE A 17 10.60 32.24 23.51
CA PHE A 17 10.10 31.67 22.25
C PHE A 17 10.62 30.25 21.98
N THR A 18 10.48 29.34 22.95
CA THR A 18 10.73 27.90 22.74
C THR A 18 9.48 27.08 23.06
N PHE A 19 8.41 27.28 22.30
CA PHE A 19 7.30 26.32 22.27
C PHE A 19 7.69 25.13 21.37
N LEU A 20 8.60 24.28 21.87
CA LEU A 20 8.91 22.98 21.27
C LEU A 20 8.26 21.87 22.10
N LEU A 21 6.96 22.00 22.38
CA LEU A 21 6.20 20.90 22.93
C LEU A 21 5.74 20.04 21.76
N ALA A 22 6.09 18.76 21.79
CA ALA A 22 5.45 17.72 20.99
C ALA A 22 3.93 17.76 21.29
N GLN A 23 3.21 18.58 20.54
CA GLN A 23 1.84 18.95 20.89
C GLN A 23 0.92 17.82 20.47
N LYS A 24 0.50 17.03 21.46
CA LYS A 24 -0.56 16.03 21.29
C LYS A 24 -1.90 16.76 21.18
N GLN A 25 -2.56 16.67 20.03
CA GLN A 25 -3.82 17.35 19.76
C GLN A 25 -4.99 16.36 19.79
N LYS A 26 -6.09 16.73 20.46
CA LYS A 26 -7.33 15.94 20.48
C LYS A 26 -8.44 16.68 19.74
N GLY A 27 -9.26 15.95 19.01
CA GLY A 27 -10.38 16.54 18.26
C GLY A 27 -11.01 15.56 17.28
N LYS A 28 -11.94 16.05 16.45
CA LYS A 28 -12.64 15.20 15.48
C LYS A 28 -11.80 14.97 14.22
N ALA A 29 -11.72 13.73 13.77
CA ALA A 29 -11.25 13.35 12.45
C ALA A 29 -12.44 13.10 11.52
N THR A 30 -12.28 13.44 10.25
CA THR A 30 -13.13 12.95 9.16
C THR A 30 -12.28 12.43 8.01
N TYR A 31 -12.86 12.09 6.88
CA TYR A 31 -12.10 11.61 5.72
C TYR A 31 -12.70 12.03 4.38
N TYR A 32 -11.86 12.08 3.36
CA TYR A 32 -12.26 12.36 2.00
C TYR A 32 -12.95 11.16 1.34
N SER A 33 -14.02 11.43 0.58
CA SER A 33 -14.66 10.39 -0.23
C SER A 33 -13.71 9.86 -1.32
N LYS A 34 -13.90 8.62 -1.78
CA LYS A 34 -13.11 8.05 -2.89
C LYS A 34 -13.14 8.89 -4.17
N ARG A 35 -14.23 9.63 -4.40
CA ARG A 35 -14.40 10.52 -5.56
C ARG A 35 -13.42 11.69 -5.59
N ALA A 36 -12.79 12.01 -4.45
CA ALA A 36 -11.76 13.04 -4.38
C ALA A 36 -10.41 12.59 -4.99
N THR A 37 -10.28 11.32 -5.38
CA THR A 37 -9.09 10.83 -6.09
C THR A 37 -8.81 11.66 -7.34
N GLY A 38 -7.55 12.09 -7.51
CA GLY A 38 -7.10 12.94 -8.61
C GLY A 38 -7.19 14.44 -8.34
N ALA A 39 -7.88 14.87 -7.29
CA ALA A 39 -7.92 16.27 -6.88
C ALA A 39 -6.52 16.77 -6.47
N ARG A 40 -6.19 18.02 -6.79
CA ARG A 40 -4.95 18.65 -6.33
C ARG A 40 -5.10 19.06 -4.87
N THR A 41 -4.12 18.68 -4.04
CA THR A 41 -4.03 19.12 -2.65
C THR A 41 -3.24 20.42 -2.55
N ALA A 42 -3.26 21.07 -1.38
CA ALA A 42 -2.49 22.28 -1.12
C ALA A 42 -0.95 22.09 -1.19
N SER A 43 -0.44 20.86 -1.05
CA SER A 43 0.98 20.57 -1.33
C SER A 43 1.33 20.54 -2.82
N GLY A 44 0.32 20.54 -3.70
CA GLY A 44 0.47 20.39 -5.14
C GLY A 44 0.44 18.93 -5.64
N GLU A 45 0.53 17.95 -4.74
CA GLU A 45 0.35 16.53 -5.05
C GLU A 45 -1.11 16.23 -5.44
N ARG A 46 -1.35 15.15 -6.20
CA ARG A 46 -2.72 14.66 -6.42
C ARG A 46 -3.10 13.67 -5.33
N LEU A 47 -4.29 13.85 -4.76
CA LEU A 47 -4.85 12.91 -3.80
C LEU A 47 -5.12 11.56 -4.46
N HIS A 48 -4.69 10.47 -3.83
CA HIS A 48 -5.19 9.14 -4.11
C HIS A 48 -5.88 8.59 -2.87
N HIS A 49 -7.07 8.01 -3.03
CA HIS A 49 -7.89 7.63 -1.88
C HIS A 49 -7.23 6.57 -0.98
N ASP A 50 -6.42 5.67 -1.55
CA ASP A 50 -5.69 4.64 -0.80
C ASP A 50 -4.36 5.10 -0.18
N SER A 51 -3.92 6.34 -0.43
CA SER A 51 -2.67 6.86 0.16
C SER A 51 -2.79 7.06 1.67
N MET A 52 -1.69 6.98 2.43
CA MET A 52 -1.68 7.33 3.86
C MET A 52 -1.38 8.82 4.06
N THR A 53 -2.36 9.66 3.75
CA THR A 53 -2.23 11.12 3.79
C THR A 53 -3.37 11.79 4.52
N CYS A 54 -3.17 13.05 4.91
CA CYS A 54 -4.18 13.87 5.57
C CYS A 54 -4.07 15.36 5.24
N ALA A 55 -5.16 16.08 5.50
CA ALA A 55 -5.18 17.53 5.62
C ALA A 55 -5.02 17.96 7.08
N HIS A 56 -4.14 18.94 7.31
CA HIS A 56 -3.96 19.56 8.62
C HIS A 56 -3.70 21.06 8.51
N ARG A 57 -4.12 21.84 9.52
CA ARG A 57 -4.14 23.31 9.48
C ARG A 57 -2.75 23.93 9.54
N THR A 58 -1.91 23.45 10.45
CA THR A 58 -0.66 24.14 10.84
C THR A 58 0.61 23.34 10.56
N TYR A 59 0.60 22.01 10.76
CA TYR A 59 1.77 21.18 10.46
C TYR A 59 2.31 21.37 9.03
N PRO A 60 3.64 21.50 8.85
CA PRO A 60 4.27 21.58 7.54
C PRO A 60 3.91 20.38 6.65
N PHE A 61 3.86 20.58 5.34
CA PHE A 61 3.69 19.47 4.40
C PHE A 61 4.85 18.47 4.52
N GLY A 62 4.55 17.19 4.39
CA GLY A 62 5.51 16.10 4.59
C GLY A 62 5.67 15.66 6.05
N THR A 63 5.12 16.39 7.02
CA THR A 63 5.12 15.96 8.43
C THR A 63 4.36 14.64 8.56
N LEU A 64 4.94 13.70 9.31
CA LEU A 64 4.28 12.44 9.66
C LEU A 64 3.55 12.60 10.99
N LEU A 65 2.28 12.21 10.99
CA LEU A 65 1.41 12.27 12.15
C LEU A 65 0.92 10.87 12.46
N LYS A 66 1.05 10.46 13.71
CA LYS A 66 0.34 9.29 14.22
C LYS A 66 -1.03 9.72 14.71
N VAL A 67 -2.06 9.07 14.20
CA VAL A 67 -3.45 9.33 14.53
C VAL A 67 -3.97 8.10 15.24
N THR A 68 -4.39 8.26 16.49
CA THR A 68 -4.92 7.18 17.32
C THR A 68 -6.40 7.41 17.54
N ASN A 69 -7.21 6.39 17.28
CA ASN A 69 -8.61 6.34 17.67
C ASN A 69 -8.72 5.63 19.04
N PRO A 70 -9.01 6.38 20.13
CA PRO A 70 -9.07 5.80 21.46
C PRO A 70 -10.22 4.82 21.67
N SER A 71 -11.27 4.84 20.83
CA SER A 71 -12.42 3.95 21.00
C SER A 71 -12.11 2.50 20.63
N ASN A 72 -11.36 2.29 19.55
CA ASN A 72 -10.98 0.97 19.04
C ASN A 72 -9.48 0.65 19.23
N LYS A 73 -8.71 1.60 19.79
CA LYS A 73 -7.25 1.52 20.01
C LYS A 73 -6.44 1.33 18.73
N GLN A 74 -7.02 1.60 17.57
CA GLN A 74 -6.30 1.57 16.30
C GLN A 74 -5.52 2.86 16.10
N GLU A 75 -4.40 2.76 15.39
CA GLU A 75 -3.57 3.89 15.02
C GLU A 75 -3.08 3.78 13.58
N VAL A 76 -2.88 4.92 12.95
CA VAL A 76 -2.37 5.02 11.58
C VAL A 76 -1.37 6.16 11.51
N ILE A 77 -0.32 6.01 10.69
CA ILE A 77 0.63 7.07 10.41
C ILE A 77 0.29 7.67 9.05
N VAL A 78 0.14 8.99 8.99
CA VAL A 78 -0.24 9.73 7.79
C VAL A 78 0.71 10.88 7.51
N LYS A 79 0.93 11.17 6.22
CA LYS A 79 1.69 12.32 5.75
C LYS A 79 0.76 13.52 5.53
N VAL A 80 1.13 14.70 6.05
CA VAL A 80 0.40 15.94 5.79
C VAL A 80 0.65 16.38 4.34
N THR A 81 -0.39 16.39 3.52
CA THR A 81 -0.33 16.80 2.10
C THR A 81 -1.29 17.92 1.75
N ASP A 82 -2.16 18.32 2.67
CA ASP A 82 -3.24 19.26 2.37
C ASP A 82 -3.56 20.18 3.55
N ARG A 83 -4.39 21.21 3.33
CA ARG A 83 -4.77 22.21 4.33
C ARG A 83 -6.24 22.09 4.71
N GLY A 84 -6.51 22.44 5.96
CA GLY A 84 -7.81 22.23 6.60
C GLY A 84 -7.69 21.20 7.73
N PRO A 85 -8.80 20.66 8.24
CA PRO A 85 -10.18 21.10 8.01
C PRO A 85 -10.45 22.49 8.59
N PHE A 86 -11.30 23.26 7.90
CA PHE A 86 -11.69 24.61 8.33
C PHE A 86 -12.96 24.63 9.19
N THR A 87 -13.73 23.53 9.21
CA THR A 87 -14.91 23.39 10.06
C THR A 87 -14.54 23.28 11.53
N ARG A 88 -15.27 24.00 12.38
CA ARG A 88 -15.05 24.05 13.83
C ARG A 88 -15.10 22.64 14.45
N GLY A 89 -14.13 22.33 15.30
CA GLY A 89 -14.03 21.07 16.04
C GLY A 89 -13.40 19.90 15.28
N ARG A 90 -13.21 20.01 13.95
CA ARG A 90 -12.41 19.05 13.17
C ARG A 90 -10.95 19.48 13.19
N ILE A 91 -10.06 18.52 13.40
CA ILE A 91 -8.62 18.77 13.50
C ILE A 91 -7.83 18.13 12.36
N ILE A 92 -8.38 17.09 11.72
CA ILE A 92 -7.71 16.34 10.67
C ILE A 92 -8.74 15.72 9.71
N ASP A 93 -8.48 15.82 8.41
CA ASP A 93 -9.24 15.09 7.38
C ASP A 93 -8.31 14.05 6.73
N LEU A 94 -8.64 12.78 6.87
CA LEU A 94 -7.83 11.65 6.42
C LEU A 94 -8.16 11.30 4.95
N SER A 95 -7.24 10.62 4.28
CA SER A 95 -7.59 9.84 3.10
C SER A 95 -8.55 8.70 3.45
N TRP A 96 -9.21 8.14 2.44
CA TRP A 96 -10.12 7.01 2.63
C TRP A 96 -9.39 5.77 3.16
N GLY A 97 -8.19 5.48 2.65
CA GLY A 97 -7.34 4.38 3.08
C GLY A 97 -6.92 4.51 4.53
N ALA A 98 -6.46 5.69 4.95
CA ALA A 98 -6.10 5.93 6.35
C ALA A 98 -7.30 5.82 7.29
N ALA A 99 -8.46 6.31 6.87
CA ALA A 99 -9.71 6.17 7.64
C ALA A 99 -10.19 4.72 7.75
N LYS A 100 -9.93 3.90 6.72
CA LYS A 100 -10.18 2.45 6.73
C LYS A 100 -9.31 1.77 7.78
N GLU A 101 -8.01 2.04 7.80
CA GLU A 101 -7.08 1.46 8.76
C GLU A 101 -7.33 1.91 10.19
N LEU A 102 -7.76 3.16 10.37
CA LEU A 102 -8.15 3.71 11.67
C LEU A 102 -9.53 3.23 12.14
N GLY A 103 -10.31 2.59 11.26
CA GLY A 103 -11.60 1.99 11.58
C GLY A 103 -12.73 3.01 11.80
N ILE A 104 -12.74 4.13 11.06
CA ILE A 104 -13.75 5.21 11.23
C ILE A 104 -14.72 5.34 10.05
N LEU A 105 -14.64 4.45 9.05
CA LEU A 105 -15.46 4.55 7.83
C LEU A 105 -16.96 4.43 8.09
N ALA A 106 -17.37 3.58 9.04
CA ALA A 106 -18.78 3.40 9.37
C ALA A 106 -19.36 4.62 10.11
N ASP A 107 -18.57 5.21 11.01
CA ASP A 107 -18.97 6.35 11.82
C ASP A 107 -18.93 7.67 11.04
N GLY A 108 -18.10 7.76 10.00
CA GLY A 108 -17.86 9.00 9.23
C GLY A 108 -16.94 10.00 9.96
N VAL A 109 -17.16 10.14 11.27
CA VAL A 109 -16.46 11.09 12.15
C VAL A 109 -16.09 10.38 13.46
N ALA A 110 -14.85 10.55 13.92
CA ALA A 110 -14.40 9.98 15.19
C ALA A 110 -13.59 10.98 16.00
N MET A 111 -13.61 10.86 17.33
CA MET A 111 -12.65 11.55 18.19
C MET A 111 -11.31 10.85 18.06
N VAL A 112 -10.25 11.60 17.80
CA VAL A 112 -8.89 11.07 17.65
C VAL A 112 -7.90 11.87 18.47
N THR A 113 -6.74 11.26 18.67
CA THR A 113 -5.56 11.97 19.14
C THR A 113 -4.49 11.96 18.06
N VAL A 114 -3.90 13.12 17.80
CA VAL A 114 -2.89 13.33 16.75
C VAL A 114 -1.58 13.73 17.42
N GLU A 115 -0.50 13.06 17.06
CA GLU A 115 0.85 13.38 17.52
C GLU A 115 1.84 13.35 16.36
N ARG A 116 2.79 14.30 16.35
CA ARG A 116 3.88 14.28 15.38
C ARG A 116 4.83 13.13 15.73
N VAL A 117 5.24 12.40 14.71
CA VAL A 117 6.24 11.33 14.82
C VAL A 117 7.39 11.65 13.88
N ASP A 118 8.61 11.38 14.34
CA ASP A 118 9.79 11.54 13.51
C ASP A 118 10.06 10.23 12.74
N SER A 119 10.58 10.35 11.52
CA SER A 119 10.83 9.18 10.65
C SER A 119 11.76 8.15 11.29
N ALA A 120 12.66 8.59 12.17
CA ALA A 120 13.55 7.71 12.94
C ALA A 120 12.80 6.80 13.92
N ASP A 121 11.67 7.25 14.47
CA ASP A 121 10.85 6.45 15.40
C ASP A 121 10.02 5.40 14.67
N ILE A 122 9.66 5.69 13.41
CA ILE A 122 8.87 4.79 12.54
C ILE A 122 9.77 3.71 11.94
N ILE A 123 10.96 4.09 11.48
CA ILE A 123 11.95 3.17 10.92
C ILE A 123 12.83 2.66 12.06
N LYS A 124 12.25 1.86 12.97
CA LYS A 124 13.06 0.95 13.78
C LYS A 124 13.54 -0.17 12.86
N VAL A 125 14.62 0.06 12.12
CA VAL A 125 15.33 -1.04 11.46
C VAL A 125 15.63 -2.04 12.57
N PRO A 126 15.14 -3.30 12.52
CA PRO A 126 15.60 -4.29 13.47
C PRO A 126 17.11 -4.37 13.30
N TYR A 127 17.83 -3.87 14.30
CA TYR A 127 19.28 -3.91 14.30
C TYR A 127 19.68 -5.36 14.03
N ARG A 128 20.46 -5.60 12.96
CA ARG A 128 21.07 -6.91 12.73
C ARG A 128 21.86 -7.24 14.00
N SER A 129 21.44 -8.26 14.75
CA SER A 129 22.12 -8.66 15.98
C SER A 129 23.62 -8.76 15.70
N LYS A 130 24.47 -8.15 16.56
CA LYS A 130 25.94 -8.29 16.44
C LYS A 130 26.38 -9.75 16.59
N GLU A 131 25.53 -10.57 17.22
CA GLU A 131 25.61 -12.02 17.18
C GLU A 131 25.46 -12.48 15.72
N ARG A 132 26.60 -12.81 15.11
CA ARG A 132 26.64 -13.59 13.89
C ARG A 132 26.04 -14.94 14.26
N LYS A 133 24.72 -15.11 14.08
CA LYS A 133 24.12 -16.45 14.06
C LYS A 133 24.95 -17.24 13.06
N GLU A 134 25.70 -18.22 13.55
CA GLU A 134 26.32 -19.24 12.71
C GLU A 134 25.14 -19.93 12.04
N LEU A 135 24.86 -19.51 10.81
CA LEU A 135 23.90 -20.20 9.97
C LEU A 135 24.44 -21.63 9.84
N PRO A 136 23.64 -22.67 10.04
CA PRO A 136 24.09 -24.01 9.71
C PRO A 136 24.56 -23.97 8.25
N GLU A 137 25.72 -24.56 7.97
CA GLU A 137 26.14 -24.76 6.59
C GLU A 137 25.02 -25.51 5.90
N LEU A 138 24.39 -24.85 4.93
CA LEU A 138 23.42 -25.49 4.07
C LEU A 138 24.21 -26.48 3.22
N ASP A 139 24.33 -27.73 3.69
CA ASP A 139 24.74 -28.83 2.86
C ASP A 139 23.60 -29.08 1.86
N PHE A 140 23.64 -28.35 0.76
CA PHE A 140 22.90 -28.68 -0.44
C PHE A 140 23.53 -29.94 -1.02
N GLY A 141 23.34 -31.07 -0.33
CA GLY A 141 23.76 -32.38 -0.79
C GLY A 141 23.09 -32.64 -2.12
N VAL A 142 23.77 -32.30 -3.21
CA VAL A 142 23.49 -32.81 -4.54
C VAL A 142 23.79 -34.29 -4.42
N SER A 143 22.78 -35.08 -4.04
CA SER A 143 22.94 -36.52 -3.99
C SER A 143 23.16 -36.97 -5.42
N THR A 144 24.42 -37.25 -5.76
CA THR A 144 24.82 -37.91 -6.99
C THR A 144 24.42 -39.39 -7.01
N GLY A 145 23.54 -39.81 -6.09
CA GLY A 145 22.93 -41.13 -6.03
C GLY A 145 21.81 -41.26 -7.05
N ALA A 146 21.85 -42.38 -7.78
CA ALA A 146 20.89 -42.79 -8.80
C ALA A 146 19.43 -42.44 -8.42
N GLY A 147 18.83 -41.51 -9.15
CA GLY A 147 17.47 -41.01 -8.91
C GLY A 147 17.41 -39.53 -8.50
N SER A 148 18.22 -38.66 -9.12
CA SER A 148 18.14 -37.23 -8.90
C SER A 148 16.76 -36.69 -9.28
N PHE A 149 16.19 -35.84 -8.44
CA PHE A 149 14.97 -35.06 -8.75
C PHE A 149 15.08 -34.34 -10.10
N ILE A 150 16.30 -33.93 -10.49
CA ILE A 150 16.58 -33.29 -11.77
C ILE A 150 16.36 -34.27 -12.93
N ASP A 151 16.79 -35.52 -12.79
CA ASP A 151 16.64 -36.55 -13.82
C ASP A 151 15.17 -36.92 -14.03
N ALA A 152 14.43 -37.09 -12.92
CA ALA A 152 13.00 -37.36 -12.95
C ALA A 152 12.21 -36.20 -13.60
N TRP A 153 12.56 -34.96 -13.27
CA TRP A 153 11.94 -33.77 -13.87
C TRP A 153 12.25 -33.66 -15.37
N ALA A 154 13.49 -33.97 -15.77
CA ALA A 154 13.91 -33.97 -17.17
C ALA A 154 13.20 -35.06 -17.99
N GLU A 155 12.98 -36.26 -17.43
CA GLU A 155 12.21 -37.32 -18.08
C GLU A 155 10.73 -36.96 -18.21
N GLN A 156 10.14 -36.35 -17.18
CA GLN A 156 8.76 -35.88 -17.23
C GLN A 156 8.55 -34.83 -18.34
N GLN A 157 9.50 -33.91 -18.53
CA GLN A 157 9.47 -32.94 -19.65
C GLN A 157 9.48 -33.63 -21.02
N LYS A 158 10.30 -34.67 -21.20
CA LYS A 158 10.37 -35.45 -22.46
C LYS A 158 9.06 -36.18 -22.73
N GLN A 159 8.46 -36.80 -21.72
CA GLN A 159 7.18 -37.51 -21.85
C GLN A 159 6.04 -36.55 -22.18
N ASN A 160 5.96 -35.40 -21.49
CA ASN A 160 4.96 -34.37 -21.76
C ASN A 160 5.08 -33.84 -23.20
N ALA A 161 6.31 -33.65 -23.70
CA ALA A 161 6.54 -33.22 -25.08
C ALA A 161 6.10 -34.27 -26.11
N HIS A 162 6.31 -35.57 -25.83
CA HIS A 162 5.86 -36.65 -26.72
C HIS A 162 4.34 -36.74 -26.78
N GLN A 163 3.68 -36.76 -25.62
CA GLN A 163 2.21 -36.76 -25.53
C GLN A 163 1.59 -35.55 -26.22
N THR A 164 2.19 -34.38 -26.04
CA THR A 164 1.73 -33.14 -26.69
C THR A 164 1.81 -33.26 -28.21
N LYS A 165 2.93 -33.78 -28.76
CA LYS A 165 3.08 -34.02 -30.20
C LYS A 165 2.06 -35.04 -30.73
N GLU A 166 1.85 -36.13 -30.01
CA GLU A 166 0.86 -37.15 -30.39
C GLU A 166 -0.56 -36.57 -30.43
N GLN A 167 -0.97 -35.84 -29.38
CA GLN A 167 -2.26 -35.16 -29.34
C GLN A 167 -2.43 -34.16 -30.49
N LEU A 168 -1.39 -33.37 -30.80
CA LEU A 168 -1.38 -32.45 -31.95
C LEU A 168 -1.55 -33.18 -33.28
N THR A 169 -0.88 -34.32 -33.48
CA THR A 169 -1.03 -35.10 -34.72
C THR A 169 -2.41 -35.73 -34.84
N LYS A 170 -2.98 -36.23 -33.75
CA LYS A 170 -4.34 -36.78 -33.71
C LYS A 170 -5.38 -35.71 -34.00
N PHE A 171 -5.26 -34.54 -33.36
CA PHE A 171 -6.13 -33.38 -33.61
C PHE A 171 -6.07 -32.89 -35.06
N LYS A 172 -4.88 -32.86 -35.68
CA LYS A 172 -4.73 -32.50 -37.10
C LYS A 172 -5.40 -33.51 -38.03
N LYS A 173 -5.28 -34.81 -37.74
CA LYS A 173 -5.92 -35.88 -38.54
C LYS A 173 -7.44 -35.84 -38.41
N GLU A 174 -7.97 -35.67 -37.20
CA GLU A 174 -9.41 -35.56 -36.94
C GLU A 174 -10.02 -34.36 -37.66
N ASN A 175 -9.40 -33.18 -37.55
CA ASN A 175 -9.84 -31.98 -38.28
C ASN A 175 -9.78 -32.14 -39.80
N ALA A 176 -8.72 -32.78 -40.33
CA ALA A 176 -8.61 -33.04 -41.77
C ALA A 176 -9.71 -33.99 -42.27
N LEU A 177 -10.08 -34.99 -41.46
CA LEU A 177 -11.15 -35.93 -41.77
C LEU A 177 -12.52 -35.26 -41.72
N GLU A 178 -12.76 -34.40 -40.72
CA GLU A 178 -13.99 -33.62 -40.59
C GLU A 178 -14.16 -32.64 -41.75
N ASN A 179 -13.10 -31.94 -42.15
CA ASN A 179 -13.11 -31.03 -43.29
C ASN A 179 -13.38 -31.76 -44.62
N LYS A 180 -12.79 -32.96 -44.83
CA LYS A 180 -13.12 -33.81 -45.99
C LYS A 180 -14.59 -34.25 -45.98
N LYS A 181 -15.13 -34.67 -44.84
CA LYS A 181 -16.56 -35.04 -44.70
C LYS A 181 -17.50 -33.86 -44.98
N LYS A 182 -17.14 -32.64 -44.59
CA LYS A 182 -17.90 -31.41 -44.92
C LYS A 182 -17.85 -31.08 -46.42
N ALA A 183 -16.72 -31.32 -47.08
CA ALA A 183 -16.56 -31.10 -48.53
C ALA A 183 -17.30 -32.12 -49.42
N LEU A 184 -17.55 -33.34 -48.91
CA LEU A 184 -18.25 -34.43 -49.62
C LEU A 184 -19.78 -34.40 -49.44
N LYS A 185 -20.34 -33.47 -48.64
CA LYS A 185 -21.80 -33.32 -48.56
C LYS A 185 -22.34 -32.72 -49.86
N PRO A 186 -23.33 -33.36 -50.53
CA PRO A 186 -23.92 -32.81 -51.74
C PRO A 186 -24.58 -31.46 -51.42
N LYS A 187 -24.37 -30.46 -52.30
CA LYS A 187 -25.17 -29.22 -52.28
C LYS A 187 -26.62 -29.60 -52.52
N GLU A 188 -27.39 -29.69 -51.44
CA GLU A 188 -28.84 -29.87 -51.52
C GLU A 188 -29.40 -28.65 -52.26
N LYS A 189 -29.85 -28.89 -53.49
CA LYS A 189 -30.40 -27.87 -54.38
C LYS A 189 -31.65 -27.29 -53.69
N GLN A 190 -31.56 -26.03 -53.25
CA GLN A 190 -32.73 -25.19 -53.04
C GLN A 190 -33.49 -25.08 -54.38
N LYS A 191 -34.44 -25.99 -54.61
CA LYS A 191 -35.43 -25.91 -55.67
C LYS A 191 -36.71 -25.32 -55.08
N LYS A 192 -36.94 -24.06 -55.44
CA LYS A 192 -38.23 -23.41 -55.74
C LYS A 192 -39.50 -24.19 -55.36
N LYS A 193 -40.33 -23.59 -54.51
CA LYS A 193 -41.80 -23.54 -54.62
C LYS A 193 -42.20 -22.10 -54.28
N ARG A 194 -42.48 -21.31 -55.32
CA ARG A 194 -43.79 -20.78 -55.73
C ARG A 194 -44.12 -19.51 -54.98
#